data_AF-A0AA35CI94-F1
#
_entry.id   AF-A0AA35CI94-F1
#
_cell.length_a   1.000
_cell.length_b   1.000
_cell.length_c   1.000
_cell.angle_alpha   90.00
_cell.angle_beta   90.00
_cell.angle_gamma   90.00
#
_symmetry.space_group_name_H-M   'P 1'
#
loop_
_entity.id
_entity.type
_entity.pdbx_description
1 polymer ?
#
loop_
_entity_poly.entity_id
_entity_poly.type
_entity_poly.pdbx_seq_one_letter_code
_entity_poly.pdbx_strand_id
1 'polypeptide(L)'
;MAQGEDAELRRLVGVLTGVAGLVAIYIQAQVYRIPGRPMWNHLSTELLFYSTAFLLGPLVVGVVFSLARGSAVPAEKGEPVYRRSHQRLGMTLLVVAALEAVAIAWRTHYLASALDGPQPVALLGKAMVGKETIRTALAIGAHVLQGEYEWLLPVQWTLSVAAPALFAVGLWAWHRRGGSLRTAGRAIIGITVLAIAGEFAGRSLFYLTGRPWF
;
A
#
# COMPACT_ATOMS: atom_id res chain seq x y z
N MET A 1 14.48 -35.56 17.08
CA MET A 1 14.04 -34.43 17.94
C MET A 1 14.49 -33.08 17.38
N ALA A 2 15.75 -32.89 16.95
CA ALA A 2 16.26 -31.61 16.44
C ALA A 2 15.47 -30.96 15.27
N GLN A 3 14.86 -31.72 14.35
CA GLN A 3 14.08 -31.13 13.24
C GLN A 3 12.78 -30.43 13.67
N GLY A 4 12.23 -30.78 14.84
CA GLY A 4 10.98 -30.18 15.35
C GLY A 4 11.21 -28.81 15.98
N GLU A 5 12.26 -28.68 16.79
CA GLU A 5 12.62 -27.44 17.49
C GLU A 5 12.98 -26.32 16.49
N ASP A 6 13.71 -26.66 15.42
CA ASP A 6 14.04 -25.69 14.36
C ASP A 6 12.80 -25.15 13.64
N ALA A 7 11.79 -25.99 13.41
CA ALA A 7 10.57 -25.58 12.72
C ALA A 7 9.71 -24.67 13.60
N GLU A 8 9.63 -24.97 14.89
CA GLU A 8 8.91 -24.16 15.87
C GLU A 8 9.57 -22.80 16.06
N LEU A 9 10.90 -22.77 16.23
CA LEU A 9 11.65 -21.52 16.34
C LEU A 9 11.47 -20.62 15.12
N ARG A 10 11.54 -21.16 13.91
CA ARG A 10 11.30 -20.39 12.66
C ARG A 10 9.89 -19.82 12.61
N ARG A 11 8.88 -20.59 13.03
CA ARG A 11 7.50 -20.12 13.10
C ARG A 11 7.36 -18.99 14.11
N LEU A 12 7.93 -19.15 15.30
CA LEU A 12 7.90 -18.14 16.36
C LEU A 12 8.57 -16.84 15.89
N VAL A 13 9.79 -16.94 15.36
CA VAL A 13 10.52 -15.79 14.81
C VAL A 13 9.72 -15.12 13.69
N GLY A 14 9.10 -15.88 12.80
CA GLY A 14 8.26 -15.36 11.73
C GLY A 14 7.04 -14.59 12.25
N VAL A 15 6.36 -15.10 13.27
CA VAL A 15 5.22 -14.42 13.91
C VAL A 15 5.67 -13.15 14.62
N LEU A 16 6.72 -13.22 15.45
CA LEU A 16 7.24 -12.06 16.17
C LEU A 16 7.71 -10.95 15.24
N THR A 17 8.41 -11.32 14.15
CA THR A 17 8.85 -10.36 13.13
C THR A 17 7.66 -9.74 12.40
N GLY A 18 6.64 -10.53 12.08
CA GLY A 18 5.40 -10.02 11.48
C GLY A 18 4.70 -9.00 12.39
N VAL A 19 4.54 -9.32 13.68
CA VAL A 19 3.94 -8.42 14.67
C VAL A 19 4.77 -7.14 14.84
N ALA A 20 6.09 -7.26 14.96
CA ALA A 20 6.99 -6.11 15.06
C ALA A 20 6.87 -5.20 13.82
N GLY A 21 6.74 -5.78 12.62
CA GLY A 21 6.49 -5.05 11.38
C GLY A 21 5.17 -4.27 11.40
N LEU A 22 4.07 -4.87 11.88
CA LEU A 22 2.78 -4.18 12.02
C LEU A 22 2.88 -2.99 13.00
N VAL A 23 3.52 -3.21 14.16
CA VAL A 23 3.74 -2.15 15.15
C VAL A 23 4.61 -1.03 14.57
N ALA A 24 5.65 -1.36 13.81
CA ALA A 24 6.50 -0.36 13.17
C ALA A 24 5.72 0.51 12.17
N ILE A 25 4.86 -0.10 11.33
CA ILE A 25 4.00 0.62 10.39
C ILE A 25 3.01 1.53 11.15
N TYR A 26 2.42 1.04 12.24
CA TYR A 26 1.55 1.85 13.09
C TYR A 26 2.28 3.08 13.66
N ILE A 27 3.47 2.89 14.24
CA ILE A 27 4.27 3.98 14.78
C ILE A 27 4.60 5.00 13.69
N GLN A 28 5.01 4.52 12.51
CA GLN A 28 5.29 5.40 11.36
C GLN A 28 4.05 6.21 10.98
N ALA A 29 2.86 5.59 10.93
CA ALA A 29 1.62 6.32 10.66
C ALA A 29 1.30 7.37 11.74
N GLN A 30 1.49 7.05 13.02
CA GLN A 30 1.24 7.99 14.13
C GLN A 30 2.13 9.24 14.05
N VAL A 31 3.39 9.10 13.61
CA VAL A 31 4.29 10.26 13.41
C VAL A 31 3.71 11.27 12.41
N TYR A 32 2.96 10.79 11.42
CA TYR A 32 2.30 11.66 10.44
C TYR A 32 0.93 12.18 10.89
N ARG A 33 0.30 11.61 11.92
CA ARG A 33 -0.98 12.08 12.48
C ARG A 33 -0.79 13.31 13.37
N ILE A 34 -0.27 14.39 12.79
CA ILE A 34 0.00 15.65 13.48
C ILE A 34 -1.33 16.39 13.68
N PRO A 35 -1.74 16.76 14.92
CA PRO A 35 -3.00 17.48 15.15
C PRO A 35 -3.11 18.81 14.40
N GLY A 36 -1.98 19.51 14.25
CA GLY A 36 -1.85 20.71 13.42
C GLY A 36 -1.90 20.44 11.92
N ARG A 37 -2.14 19.20 11.48
CA ARG A 37 -2.28 18.76 10.08
C ARG A 37 -3.58 17.97 9.90
N PRO A 38 -4.76 18.62 9.86
CA PRO A 38 -6.05 17.91 9.87
C PRO A 38 -6.19 16.87 8.75
N MET A 39 -5.65 17.15 7.55
CA MET A 39 -5.61 16.22 6.43
C MET A 39 -4.77 14.96 6.68
N TRP A 40 -3.78 15.02 7.58
CA TRP A 40 -2.96 13.86 7.97
C TRP A 40 -3.49 13.19 9.25
N ASN A 41 -4.29 13.90 10.04
CA ASN A 41 -4.83 13.41 11.30
C ASN A 41 -6.18 12.69 11.13
N HIS A 42 -6.17 11.62 10.33
CA HIS A 42 -7.35 10.82 10.04
C HIS A 42 -6.96 9.33 9.91
N LEU A 43 -7.91 8.41 10.13
CA LEU A 43 -7.66 6.96 10.07
C LEU A 43 -7.21 6.49 8.68
N SER A 44 -7.59 7.22 7.62
CA SER A 44 -7.11 6.95 6.27
C SER A 44 -5.59 7.04 6.15
N THR A 45 -4.91 7.86 6.96
CA THR A 45 -3.44 7.91 7.01
C THR A 45 -2.87 6.54 7.39
N GLU A 46 -3.39 5.93 8.45
CA GLU A 46 -2.95 4.60 8.91
C GLU A 46 -3.19 3.54 7.84
N LEU A 47 -4.39 3.52 7.26
CA LEU A 47 -4.73 2.59 6.20
C LEU A 47 -3.81 2.72 4.99
N LEU A 48 -3.44 3.95 4.61
CA LEU A 48 -2.50 4.19 3.51
C LEU A 48 -1.09 3.69 3.85
N PHE A 49 -0.60 3.84 5.08
CA PHE A 49 0.70 3.27 5.47
C PHE A 49 0.70 1.74 5.42
N TYR A 50 -0.36 1.11 5.93
CA TYR A 50 -0.50 -0.34 5.84
C TYR A 50 -0.66 -0.82 4.41
N SER A 51 -1.50 -0.18 3.59
CA SER A 51 -1.70 -0.59 2.19
C SER A 51 -0.41 -0.50 1.39
N THR A 52 0.36 0.60 1.52
CA THR A 52 1.68 0.71 0.86
C THR A 52 2.62 -0.42 1.27
N ALA A 53 2.72 -0.70 2.58
CA ALA A 53 3.61 -1.75 3.08
C ALA A 53 3.18 -3.15 2.60
N PHE A 54 1.88 -3.43 2.61
CA PHE A 54 1.34 -4.70 2.13
C PHE A 54 1.32 -4.82 0.61
N LEU A 55 1.43 -3.71 -0.13
CA LEU A 55 1.55 -3.74 -1.59
C LEU A 55 3.00 -4.00 -1.97
N LEU A 56 3.91 -3.15 -1.47
CA LEU A 56 5.31 -3.18 -1.85
C LEU A 56 6.06 -4.37 -1.23
N GLY A 57 5.73 -4.79 -0.01
CA GLY A 57 6.40 -5.91 0.67
C GLY A 57 6.34 -7.22 -0.13
N PRO A 58 5.14 -7.76 -0.44
CA PRO A 58 5.00 -8.96 -1.27
C PRO A 58 5.58 -8.80 -2.68
N LEU A 59 5.49 -7.61 -3.28
CA LEU A 59 6.10 -7.33 -4.59
C LEU A 59 7.62 -7.45 -4.55
N VAL A 60 8.27 -6.85 -3.56
CA VAL A 60 9.72 -6.95 -3.34
C VAL A 60 10.14 -8.39 -3.09
N VAL A 61 9.38 -9.15 -2.27
CA VAL A 61 9.61 -10.59 -2.10
C VAL A 61 9.48 -11.31 -3.44
N GLY A 62 8.46 -11.01 -4.24
CA GLY A 62 8.28 -11.56 -5.58
C GLY A 62 9.45 -11.27 -6.51
N VAL A 63 10.02 -10.06 -6.46
CA VAL A 63 11.23 -9.68 -7.21
C VAL A 63 12.42 -10.52 -6.76
N VAL A 64 12.68 -10.60 -5.45
CA VAL A 64 13.78 -11.40 -4.90
C VAL A 64 13.65 -12.87 -5.32
N PHE A 65 12.46 -13.46 -5.22
CA PHE A 65 12.21 -14.84 -5.67
C PHE A 65 12.41 -15.00 -7.18
N SER A 66 12.02 -14.01 -7.98
CA SER A 66 12.17 -14.03 -9.43
C SER A 66 13.64 -13.94 -9.86
N LEU A 67 14.45 -13.16 -9.14
CA LEU A 67 15.88 -13.00 -9.39
C LEU A 67 16.70 -14.19 -8.88
N ALA A 68 16.32 -14.76 -7.73
CA ALA A 68 17.00 -15.92 -7.15
C ALA A 68 16.74 -17.23 -7.91
N ARG A 69 15.76 -17.26 -8.83
CA ARG A 69 15.38 -18.44 -9.62
C ARG A 69 16.58 -18.98 -10.41
N GLY A 70 17.07 -20.14 -10.01
CA GLY A 70 18.18 -20.87 -10.66
C GLY A 70 19.49 -20.90 -9.87
N SER A 71 19.57 -20.21 -8.73
CA SER A 71 20.80 -20.14 -7.93
C SER A 71 20.96 -21.26 -6.88
N ALA A 72 19.88 -21.94 -6.46
CA ALA A 72 19.93 -22.87 -5.32
C ALA A 72 19.09 -24.15 -5.41
N VAL A 73 18.11 -24.25 -6.32
CA VAL A 73 17.19 -25.40 -6.39
C VAL A 73 17.05 -25.87 -7.84
N PRO A 74 17.23 -27.17 -8.14
CA PRO A 74 16.98 -27.73 -9.46
C PRO A 74 15.59 -27.36 -9.97
N ALA A 75 15.48 -27.01 -11.25
CA ALA A 75 14.25 -26.48 -11.85
C ALA A 75 13.03 -27.39 -11.59
N GLU A 76 13.20 -28.71 -11.69
CA GLU A 76 12.14 -29.71 -11.49
C GLU A 76 11.52 -29.67 -10.07
N LYS A 77 12.35 -29.47 -9.03
CA LYS A 77 11.89 -29.42 -7.64
C LYS A 77 11.38 -28.03 -7.25
N GLY A 78 11.95 -26.98 -7.84
CA GLY A 78 11.61 -25.59 -7.51
C GLY A 78 10.34 -25.08 -8.21
N GLU A 79 10.07 -25.53 -9.44
CA GLU A 79 8.98 -25.03 -10.28
C GLU A 79 7.59 -25.04 -9.59
N PRO A 80 7.16 -26.13 -8.93
CA PRO A 80 5.88 -26.14 -8.22
C PRO A 80 5.80 -25.13 -7.08
N VAL A 81 6.91 -24.91 -6.37
CA VAL A 81 7.01 -23.96 -5.26
C VAL A 81 6.89 -22.53 -5.79
N TYR A 82 7.67 -22.17 -6.82
CA TYR A 82 7.60 -20.83 -7.43
C TYR A 82 6.20 -20.52 -7.98
N ARG A 83 5.57 -21.50 -8.64
CA ARG A 83 4.22 -21.32 -9.20
C ARG A 83 3.18 -21.07 -8.12
N ARG A 84 3.20 -21.83 -7.02
CA ARG A 84 2.33 -21.59 -5.86
C ARG A 84 2.60 -20.23 -5.21
N SER A 85 3.86 -19.83 -5.10
CA SER A 85 4.22 -18.52 -4.55
C SER A 85 3.69 -17.37 -5.41
N HIS A 86 3.79 -17.45 -6.73
CA HIS A 86 3.22 -16.44 -7.64
C HIS A 86 1.69 -16.38 -7.55
N GLN A 87 1.01 -17.53 -7.43
CA GLN A 87 -0.44 -17.56 -7.26
C GLN A 87 -0.87 -16.88 -5.94
N ARG A 88 -0.15 -17.16 -4.85
CA ARG A 88 -0.37 -16.50 -3.56
C ARG A 88 -0.09 -15.00 -3.64
N LEU A 89 0.98 -14.61 -4.31
CA LEU A 89 1.30 -13.20 -4.57
C LEU A 89 0.12 -12.52 -5.30
N GLY A 90 -0.41 -13.12 -6.37
CA GLY A 90 -1.58 -12.59 -7.06
C GLY A 90 -2.79 -12.38 -6.13
N MET A 91 -3.13 -13.37 -5.31
CA MET A 91 -4.22 -13.23 -4.33
C MET A 91 -3.96 -12.11 -3.32
N THR A 92 -2.73 -12.01 -2.79
CA THR A 92 -2.34 -10.93 -1.89
C THR A 92 -2.49 -9.56 -2.56
N LEU A 93 -2.03 -9.42 -3.81
CA LEU A 93 -2.14 -8.16 -4.55
C LEU A 93 -3.60 -7.74 -4.77
N LEU A 94 -4.53 -8.67 -5.01
CA LEU A 94 -5.95 -8.33 -5.12
C LEU A 94 -6.52 -7.79 -3.82
N VAL A 95 -6.26 -8.47 -2.70
CA VAL A 95 -6.74 -8.05 -1.39
C VAL A 95 -6.17 -6.68 -1.02
N VAL A 96 -4.88 -6.47 -1.27
CA VAL A 96 -4.21 -5.21 -0.94
C VAL A 96 -4.64 -4.08 -1.86
N ALA A 97 -4.80 -4.32 -3.16
CA ALA A 97 -5.32 -3.30 -4.08
C ALA A 97 -6.74 -2.87 -3.67
N ALA A 98 -7.58 -3.79 -3.20
CA ALA A 98 -8.89 -3.46 -2.65
C ALA A 98 -8.79 -2.63 -1.36
N LEU A 99 -7.91 -3.00 -0.44
CA LEU A 99 -7.64 -2.22 0.78
C LEU A 99 -7.16 -0.80 0.45
N GLU A 100 -6.25 -0.67 -0.51
CA GLU A 100 -5.72 0.62 -0.95
C GLU A 100 -6.80 1.46 -1.64
N ALA A 101 -7.64 0.86 -2.50
CA ALA A 101 -8.77 1.52 -3.11
C ALA A 101 -9.71 2.14 -2.05
N VAL A 102 -10.02 1.37 -0.99
CA VAL A 102 -10.83 1.86 0.14
C VAL A 102 -10.11 2.99 0.87
N ALA A 103 -8.81 2.86 1.15
CA ALA A 103 -8.04 3.89 1.84
C ALA A 103 -7.97 5.21 1.05
N ILE A 104 -7.75 5.14 -0.27
CA ILE A 104 -7.73 6.29 -1.17
C ILE A 104 -9.13 6.92 -1.25
N ALA A 105 -10.17 6.12 -1.49
CA ALA A 105 -11.55 6.60 -1.58
C ALA A 105 -12.02 7.26 -0.28
N TRP A 106 -11.66 6.70 0.87
CA TRP A 106 -12.00 7.29 2.15
C TRP A 106 -11.26 8.62 2.38
N ARG A 107 -9.97 8.70 2.02
CA ARG A 107 -9.23 9.97 2.08
C ARG A 107 -9.83 11.03 1.17
N THR A 108 -10.16 10.70 -0.08
CA THR A 108 -10.74 11.68 -1.02
C THR A 108 -12.11 12.13 -0.58
N HIS A 109 -12.96 11.21 -0.08
CA HIS A 109 -14.24 11.57 0.50
C HIS A 109 -14.08 12.48 1.73
N TYR A 110 -13.16 12.17 2.64
CA TYR A 110 -12.86 13.01 3.79
C TYR A 110 -12.46 14.44 3.38
N LEU A 111 -11.56 14.58 2.40
CA LEU A 111 -11.14 15.88 1.88
C LEU A 111 -12.28 16.63 1.18
N ALA A 112 -13.09 15.95 0.36
CA ALA A 112 -14.21 16.57 -0.33
C ALA A 112 -15.33 17.01 0.63
N SER A 113 -15.65 16.19 1.63
CA SER A 113 -16.71 16.45 2.61
C SER A 113 -16.48 17.70 3.47
N ALA A 114 -15.25 18.22 3.49
CA ALA A 114 -14.90 19.46 4.16
C ALA A 114 -15.39 20.72 3.44
N LEU A 115 -15.71 20.60 2.14
CA LEU A 115 -16.27 21.68 1.33
C LEU A 115 -17.76 21.92 1.63
N ASP A 116 -18.47 20.90 2.13
CA ASP A 116 -19.94 20.91 2.26
C ASP A 116 -20.48 21.41 3.62
N GLY A 117 -19.61 21.70 4.60
CA GLY A 117 -20.06 22.22 5.91
C GLY A 117 -19.33 21.64 7.12
N PRO A 118 -19.68 22.07 8.36
CA PRO A 118 -18.99 21.63 9.57
C PRO A 118 -19.29 20.16 9.86
N GLN A 119 -18.29 19.30 9.64
CA GLN A 119 -18.37 17.87 9.93
C GLN A 119 -18.27 17.58 11.44
N PRO A 120 -19.01 16.59 11.98
CA PRO A 120 -18.80 16.07 13.33
C PRO A 120 -17.47 15.28 13.49
N VAL A 121 -16.77 15.00 12.39
CA VAL A 121 -15.52 14.21 12.37
C VAL A 121 -14.31 14.95 12.98
N ALA A 122 -14.49 16.21 13.40
CA ALA A 122 -13.59 16.89 14.33
C ALA A 122 -13.43 16.18 15.68
N LEU A 123 -14.22 15.14 15.99
CA LEU A 123 -14.13 14.39 17.26
C LEU A 123 -12.93 13.43 17.39
N LEU A 124 -12.23 13.05 16.31
CA LEU A 124 -11.10 12.08 16.41
C LEU A 124 -9.72 12.70 16.19
N GLY A 125 -9.66 13.95 15.73
CA GLY A 125 -8.44 14.75 15.74
C GLY A 125 -8.40 15.57 17.03
N LYS A 126 -7.60 15.14 18.02
CA LYS A 126 -7.44 15.81 19.33
C LYS A 126 -7.57 17.33 19.22
N ALA A 127 -8.58 17.87 19.90
CA ALA A 127 -9.07 19.25 19.87
C ALA A 127 -8.04 20.31 20.30
N MET A 128 -6.99 20.53 19.50
CA MET A 128 -5.98 21.57 19.73
C MET A 128 -6.03 22.72 18.71
N VAL A 129 -6.85 22.60 17.66
CA VAL A 129 -6.95 23.60 16.59
C VAL A 129 -8.42 23.98 16.40
N GLY A 130 -8.71 25.27 16.25
CA GLY A 130 -10.07 25.79 16.09
C GLY A 130 -10.78 25.22 14.85
N LYS A 131 -12.12 25.13 14.90
CA LYS A 131 -12.96 24.58 13.81
C LYS A 131 -12.72 25.27 12.46
N GLU A 132 -12.55 26.58 12.45
CA GLU A 132 -12.29 27.35 11.23
C GLU A 132 -10.93 27.01 10.63
N THR A 133 -9.88 26.85 11.45
CA THR A 133 -8.57 26.43 10.96
C THR A 133 -8.61 25.04 10.32
N ILE A 134 -9.38 24.11 10.92
CA ILE A 134 -9.59 22.78 10.34
C ILE A 134 -10.27 22.89 8.98
N ARG A 135 -11.34 23.69 8.88
CA ARG A 135 -12.06 23.92 7.62
C ARG A 135 -11.15 24.51 6.55
N THR A 136 -10.40 25.57 6.86
CA THR A 136 -9.47 26.19 5.91
C THR A 136 -8.39 25.22 5.43
N ALA A 137 -7.79 24.47 6.36
CA ALA A 137 -6.77 23.47 6.04
C ALA A 137 -7.31 22.37 5.10
N LEU A 138 -8.53 21.90 5.34
CA LEU A 138 -9.16 20.91 4.48
C LEU A 138 -9.58 21.48 3.12
N ALA A 139 -10.09 22.71 3.07
CA ALA A 139 -10.42 23.39 1.81
C ALA A 139 -9.18 23.57 0.92
N ILE A 140 -8.04 23.97 1.50
CA ILE A 140 -6.75 24.02 0.79
C ILE A 140 -6.38 22.63 0.26
N GLY A 141 -6.50 21.58 1.09
CA GLY A 141 -6.27 20.21 0.67
C GLY A 141 -7.17 19.75 -0.48
N ALA A 142 -8.45 20.14 -0.47
CA ALA A 142 -9.38 19.84 -1.55
C ALA A 142 -9.03 20.61 -2.84
N HIS A 143 -8.59 21.86 -2.74
CA HIS A 143 -8.10 22.61 -3.89
C HIS A 143 -6.86 21.98 -4.53
N VAL A 144 -5.97 21.36 -3.76
CA VAL A 144 -4.85 20.58 -4.31
C VAL A 144 -5.34 19.44 -5.19
N LEU A 145 -6.47 18.80 -4.85
CA LEU A 145 -7.07 17.73 -5.66
C LEU A 145 -7.71 18.23 -6.97
N GLN A 146 -8.03 19.52 -7.07
CA GLN A 146 -8.70 20.14 -8.22
C GLN A 146 -7.79 21.12 -8.99
N GLY A 147 -6.53 21.24 -8.58
CA GLY A 147 -5.60 22.24 -9.10
C GLY A 147 -4.49 21.63 -9.93
N GLU A 148 -3.31 22.26 -9.88
CA GLU A 148 -2.09 21.88 -10.63
C GLU A 148 -1.69 20.39 -10.44
N TYR A 149 -2.07 19.79 -9.32
CA TYR A 149 -1.68 18.42 -8.94
C TYR A 149 -2.82 17.41 -9.06
N GLU A 150 -3.93 17.75 -9.73
CA GLU A 150 -5.09 16.86 -9.89
C GLU A 150 -4.72 15.51 -10.53
N TRP A 151 -3.70 15.50 -11.39
CA TRP A 151 -3.22 14.32 -12.10
C TRP A 151 -2.56 13.27 -11.21
N LEU A 152 -2.09 13.63 -10.00
CA LEU A 152 -1.45 12.68 -9.08
C LEU A 152 -2.43 11.63 -8.58
N LEU A 153 -3.70 12.01 -8.36
CA LEU A 153 -4.72 11.09 -7.88
C LEU A 153 -5.06 9.97 -8.89
N PRO A 154 -5.39 10.25 -10.17
CA PRO A 154 -5.60 9.20 -11.15
C PRO A 154 -4.32 8.39 -11.42
N VAL A 155 -3.13 8.99 -11.35
CA VAL A 155 -1.86 8.24 -11.43
C VAL A 155 -1.74 7.25 -10.28
N GLN A 156 -2.00 7.66 -9.03
CA GLN A 156 -2.03 6.76 -7.89
C GLN A 156 -3.03 5.61 -8.12
N TRP A 157 -4.30 5.93 -8.39
CA TRP A 157 -5.33 4.92 -8.67
C TRP A 157 -4.92 3.93 -9.76
N THR A 158 -4.30 4.42 -10.82
CA THR A 158 -3.91 3.57 -11.94
C THR A 158 -2.75 2.65 -11.57
N LEU A 159 -1.71 3.19 -10.93
CA LEU A 159 -0.45 2.50 -10.76
C LEU A 159 -0.34 1.66 -9.48
N SER A 160 -1.02 2.04 -8.39
CA SER A 160 -1.00 1.29 -7.12
C SER A 160 -2.26 0.45 -6.89
N VAL A 161 -3.39 0.78 -7.53
CA VAL A 161 -4.63 -0.01 -7.41
C VAL A 161 -4.92 -0.83 -8.67
N ALA A 162 -5.19 -0.17 -9.79
CA ALA A 162 -5.69 -0.85 -10.99
C ALA A 162 -4.62 -1.78 -11.60
N ALA A 163 -3.39 -1.30 -11.74
CA ALA A 163 -2.31 -2.10 -12.32
C ALA A 163 -1.99 -3.35 -11.48
N PRO A 164 -1.83 -3.29 -10.14
CA PRO A 164 -1.60 -4.50 -9.33
C PRO A 164 -2.78 -5.48 -9.35
N ALA A 165 -4.02 -4.98 -9.36
CA ALA A 165 -5.21 -5.83 -9.45
C ALA A 165 -5.30 -6.55 -10.80
N LEU A 166 -5.12 -5.83 -11.91
CA LEU A 166 -5.10 -6.41 -13.26
C LEU A 166 -3.93 -7.38 -13.42
N PHE A 167 -2.76 -7.01 -12.92
CA PHE A 167 -1.58 -7.87 -12.90
C PHE A 167 -1.85 -9.17 -12.15
N ALA A 168 -2.51 -9.12 -10.99
CA ALA A 168 -2.84 -10.31 -10.22
C ALA A 168 -3.78 -11.26 -10.98
N VAL A 169 -4.83 -10.74 -11.62
CA VAL A 169 -5.73 -11.53 -12.47
C VAL A 169 -4.97 -12.12 -13.66
N GLY A 170 -4.14 -11.30 -14.32
CA GLY A 170 -3.30 -11.71 -15.44
C GLY A 170 -2.31 -12.81 -15.06
N LEU A 171 -1.65 -12.70 -13.91
CA LEU A 171 -0.70 -13.68 -13.38
C LEU A 171 -1.38 -15.01 -13.06
N TRP A 172 -2.58 -14.96 -12.48
CA TRP A 172 -3.38 -16.16 -12.22
C TRP A 172 -3.80 -16.86 -13.53
N ALA A 173 -4.30 -16.10 -14.50
CA ALA A 173 -4.69 -16.63 -15.81
C ALA A 173 -3.49 -17.21 -16.57
N TRP A 174 -2.33 -16.53 -16.51
CA TRP A 174 -1.08 -16.98 -17.09
C TRP A 174 -0.64 -18.34 -16.53
N HIS A 175 -0.71 -18.52 -15.22
CA HIS A 175 -0.33 -19.79 -14.60
C HIS A 175 -1.29 -20.94 -14.91
N ARG A 176 -2.59 -20.67 -15.06
CA ARG A 176 -3.56 -21.69 -15.50
C ARG A 176 -3.30 -22.19 -16.91
N ARG A 177 -2.73 -21.36 -17.78
CA ARG A 177 -2.38 -21.72 -19.17
C ARG A 177 -0.99 -22.35 -19.32
N GLY A 178 -0.35 -22.73 -18.22
CA GLY A 178 1.01 -23.30 -18.27
C GLY A 178 2.09 -22.26 -18.61
N GLY A 179 1.82 -20.96 -18.42
CA GLY A 179 2.73 -19.88 -18.79
C GLY A 179 4.10 -19.96 -18.11
N SER A 180 5.11 -19.42 -18.80
CA SER A 180 6.51 -19.40 -18.36
C SER A 180 6.72 -18.59 -17.09
N LEU A 181 7.44 -19.18 -16.13
CA LEU A 181 7.78 -18.51 -14.88
C LEU A 181 8.84 -17.40 -15.06
N ARG A 182 9.68 -17.46 -16.10
CA ARG A 182 10.65 -16.39 -16.41
C ARG A 182 9.92 -15.12 -16.85
N THR A 183 8.90 -15.26 -17.69
CA THR A 183 8.05 -14.13 -18.11
C THR A 183 7.28 -13.57 -16.92
N ALA A 184 6.71 -14.44 -16.08
CA ALA A 184 6.04 -14.02 -14.86
C ALA A 184 6.98 -13.20 -13.95
N GLY A 185 8.21 -13.66 -13.73
CA GLY A 185 9.18 -12.93 -12.91
C GLY A 185 9.55 -11.55 -13.44
N ARG A 186 9.74 -11.41 -14.77
CA ARG A 186 9.95 -10.10 -15.40
C ARG A 186 8.75 -9.18 -15.22
N ALA A 187 7.54 -9.74 -15.33
CA ALA A 187 6.31 -8.98 -15.14
C ALA A 187 6.14 -8.55 -13.67
N ILE A 188 6.55 -9.38 -12.69
CA ILE A 188 6.60 -9.01 -11.26
C ILE A 188 7.53 -7.81 -11.03
N ILE A 189 8.70 -7.77 -11.67
CA ILE A 189 9.61 -6.62 -11.60
C ILE A 189 8.94 -5.38 -12.17
N GLY A 190 8.33 -5.49 -13.35
CA GLY A 190 7.62 -4.39 -13.99
C GLY A 190 6.51 -3.81 -13.12
N ILE A 191 5.63 -4.65 -12.57
CA ILE A 191 4.55 -4.17 -11.71
C ILE A 191 5.08 -3.57 -10.39
N THR A 192 6.22 -4.06 -9.88
CA THR A 192 6.85 -3.47 -8.69
C THR A 192 7.28 -2.02 -8.94
N VAL A 193 7.90 -1.75 -10.09
CA VAL A 193 8.30 -0.39 -10.47
C VAL A 193 7.08 0.52 -10.63
N LEU A 194 6.02 0.03 -11.29
CA LEU A 194 4.78 0.79 -11.44
C LEU A 194 4.12 1.09 -10.08
N ALA A 195 4.03 0.09 -9.20
CA ALA A 195 3.47 0.27 -7.86
C ALA A 195 4.26 1.32 -7.05
N ILE A 196 5.61 1.29 -7.10
CA ILE A 196 6.46 2.32 -6.47
C ILE A 196 6.14 3.71 -7.02
N ALA A 197 5.97 3.86 -8.34
CA ALA A 197 5.62 5.14 -8.95
C ALA A 197 4.22 5.62 -8.51
N GLY A 198 3.23 4.73 -8.42
CA GLY A 198 1.90 5.04 -7.91
C GLY A 198 1.91 5.48 -6.45
N GLU A 199 2.64 4.75 -5.61
CA GLU A 199 2.84 5.10 -4.20
C GLU A 199 3.57 6.44 -4.04
N PHE A 200 4.57 6.70 -4.87
CA PHE A 200 5.27 7.99 -4.88
C PHE A 200 4.33 9.15 -5.25
N ALA A 201 3.45 8.97 -6.25
CA ALA A 201 2.41 9.96 -6.58
C ALA A 201 1.45 10.16 -5.40
N GLY A 202 1.01 9.08 -4.75
CA GLY A 202 0.15 9.13 -3.57
C GLY A 202 0.77 9.83 -2.36
N ARG A 203 2.08 9.63 -2.14
CA ARG A 203 2.86 10.30 -1.09
C ARG A 203 3.09 11.77 -1.42
N SER A 204 3.33 12.09 -2.69
CA SER A 204 3.40 13.49 -3.16
C SER A 204 2.09 14.20 -2.86
N LEU A 205 0.94 13.60 -3.21
CA LEU A 205 -0.37 14.14 -2.90
C LEU A 205 -0.61 14.30 -1.40
N PHE A 206 -0.19 13.32 -0.60
CA PHE A 206 -0.26 13.38 0.86
C PHE A 206 0.51 14.60 1.42
N TYR A 207 1.73 14.86 0.94
CA TYR A 207 2.50 16.01 1.41
C TYR A 207 1.98 17.35 0.89
N LEU A 208 1.54 17.41 -0.36
CA LEU A 208 0.96 18.61 -0.96
C LEU A 208 -0.31 19.04 -0.24
N THR A 209 -1.17 18.08 0.10
CA THR A 209 -2.38 18.36 0.88
C THR A 209 -2.04 18.85 2.28
N GLY A 210 -0.87 18.53 2.84
CA GLY A 210 -0.45 18.92 4.19
C GLY A 210 0.47 20.13 4.32
N ARG A 211 0.57 20.99 3.29
CA ARG A 211 1.43 22.18 3.32
C ARG A 211 1.06 23.12 4.48
N PRO A 212 2.04 23.81 5.12
CA PRO A 212 1.76 24.90 6.06
C PRO A 212 0.90 26.00 5.44
N TRP A 213 -0.03 26.54 6.23
CA TRP A 213 -0.99 27.58 5.85
C TRP A 213 -0.65 28.93 6.51
N PHE A 214 0.65 29.23 6.59
CA PHE A 214 1.16 30.53 7.02
C PHE A 214 1.75 31.28 5.84
#